data_AF-A0A225V9B1-F1
#
_entry.id   AF-A0A225V9B1-F1
#
_cell.length_a   1.000
_cell.length_b   1.000
_cell.length_c   1.000
_cell.angle_alpha   90.00
_cell.angle_beta   90.00
_cell.angle_gamma   90.00
#
_symmetry.space_group_name_H-M   'P 1'
#
loop_
_entity.id
_entity.type
_entity.pdbx_description
1 polymer ?
#
loop_
_entity_poly.entity_id
_entity_poly.type
_entity_poly.pdbx_seq_one_letter_code
_entity_poly.pdbx_strand_id
1 'polypeptide(L)'
;MPATGNCQYYAVAMSLLDMRFDTPQHVKTVELVTQLLKDGIAEATRHGYEVEFPHDIRQAILVSTQLDSEGQDLTIPESAKESDLLFREYIREVAQSPSAVSAYLPIELWGTEVTLRMMAKLLQQAIFVVIAPYGLQTNVNYQVYKPERVTKFGFELDSAEDYYVAGSVSQKWFAQLQQALNYQTNPPIILLFSNFHYSRVRFVQSPRSTTPTQH
;
A
#
# COMPACT_ATOMS: atom_id res chain seq x y z
N MET A 1 6.12 -9.05 11.33
CA MET A 1 6.81 -9.31 10.04
C MET A 1 8.25 -8.81 10.17
N PRO A 2 9.18 -9.23 9.30
CA PRO A 2 10.55 -8.73 9.31
C PRO A 2 10.61 -7.21 9.11
N ALA A 3 11.49 -6.53 9.86
CA ALA A 3 11.70 -5.08 9.78
C ALA A 3 12.80 -4.75 8.77
N THR A 4 12.57 -5.09 7.50
CA THR A 4 13.56 -4.96 6.41
C THR A 4 13.31 -3.77 5.47
N GLY A 5 12.32 -2.92 5.78
CA GLY A 5 11.79 -1.91 4.86
C GLY A 5 10.74 -2.45 3.88
N ASN A 6 10.63 -3.77 3.71
CA ASN A 6 9.64 -4.41 2.84
C ASN A 6 8.24 -4.58 3.47
N CYS A 7 7.99 -4.05 4.67
CA CYS A 7 6.81 -4.39 5.48
C CYS A 7 5.47 -4.11 4.77
N GLN A 8 5.38 -3.04 3.97
CA GLN A 8 4.17 -2.72 3.21
C GLN A 8 3.89 -3.79 2.15
N TYR A 9 4.90 -4.12 1.33
CA TYR A 9 4.78 -5.12 0.28
C TYR A 9 4.52 -6.52 0.84
N TYR A 10 5.20 -6.90 1.95
CA TYR A 10 4.95 -8.15 2.65
C TYR A 10 3.52 -8.23 3.18
N ALA A 11 2.98 -7.14 3.74
CA ALA A 11 1.61 -7.14 4.26
C ALA A 11 0.58 -7.42 3.15
N VAL A 12 0.79 -6.83 1.97
CA VAL A 12 -0.04 -7.07 0.79
C VAL A 12 0.13 -8.51 0.28
N ALA A 13 1.35 -8.99 0.08
CA ALA A 13 1.64 -10.36 -0.35
C ALA A 13 1.04 -11.42 0.59
N MET A 14 1.22 -11.24 1.90
CA MET A 14 0.63 -12.10 2.93
C MET A 14 -0.91 -12.03 2.93
N SER A 15 -1.49 -10.93 2.48
CA SER A 15 -2.95 -10.79 2.34
C SER A 15 -3.49 -11.57 1.16
N LEU A 16 -2.81 -11.49 0.02
CA LEU A 16 -3.15 -12.22 -1.19
C LEU A 16 -3.01 -13.74 -1.02
N LEU A 17 -1.92 -14.18 -0.38
CA LEU A 17 -1.59 -15.61 -0.24
C LEU A 17 -2.29 -16.31 0.93
N ASP A 18 -2.91 -15.55 1.82
CA ASP A 18 -3.29 -15.99 3.17
C ASP A 18 -2.15 -16.61 4.01
N MET A 19 -0.88 -16.26 3.75
CA MET A 19 0.31 -16.86 4.37
C MET A 19 0.95 -15.98 5.46
N ARG A 20 1.89 -16.58 6.22
CA ARG A 20 2.73 -15.93 7.25
C ARG A 20 4.19 -16.38 7.13
N PHE A 21 5.10 -15.65 7.77
CA PHE A 21 6.51 -16.04 7.90
C PHE A 21 6.75 -17.10 8.99
N ASP A 22 6.05 -18.23 8.90
CA ASP A 22 6.12 -19.33 9.90
C ASP A 22 6.88 -20.56 9.41
N THR A 23 7.00 -20.75 8.09
CA THR A 23 7.78 -21.84 7.48
C THR A 23 8.73 -21.30 6.41
N PRO A 24 9.87 -21.98 6.15
CA PRO A 24 10.79 -21.57 5.07
C PRO A 24 10.12 -21.51 3.69
N GLN A 25 9.16 -22.41 3.42
CA GLN A 25 8.41 -22.41 2.17
C GLN A 25 7.49 -21.18 2.06
N HIS A 26 6.78 -20.81 3.14
CA HIS A 26 5.97 -19.61 3.14
C HIS A 26 6.82 -18.35 3.00
N VAL A 27 7.97 -18.29 3.68
CA VAL A 27 8.92 -17.17 3.53
C VAL A 27 9.28 -16.99 2.05
N LYS A 28 9.77 -18.04 1.39
CA LYS A 28 10.15 -18.00 -0.03
C LYS A 28 9.00 -17.59 -0.94
N THR A 29 7.79 -18.05 -0.65
CA THR A 29 6.59 -17.74 -1.45
C THR A 29 6.17 -16.27 -1.27
N VAL A 30 6.20 -15.76 -0.03
CA VAL A 30 5.91 -14.36 0.26
C VAL A 30 6.96 -13.44 -0.36
N GLU A 31 8.25 -13.79 -0.30
CA GLU A 31 9.34 -13.04 -0.97
C GLU A 31 9.14 -12.99 -2.49
N LEU A 32 8.76 -14.12 -3.10
CA LEU A 32 8.49 -14.19 -4.54
C LEU A 32 7.31 -13.28 -4.93
N VAL A 33 6.17 -13.37 -4.24
CA VAL A 33 5.01 -12.51 -4.54
C VAL A 33 5.32 -11.05 -4.25
N THR A 34 6.15 -10.77 -3.25
CA THR A 34 6.63 -9.41 -2.96
C THR A 34 7.42 -8.84 -4.13
N GLN A 35 8.32 -9.64 -4.73
CA GLN A 35 9.05 -9.21 -5.91
C GLN A 35 8.10 -8.97 -7.10
N LEU A 36 7.15 -9.87 -7.33
CA LEU A 36 6.15 -9.71 -8.39
C LEU A 36 5.28 -8.45 -8.21
N LEU A 37 4.93 -8.11 -6.96
CA LEU A 37 4.21 -6.87 -6.66
C LEU A 37 5.05 -5.64 -7.01
N LYS A 38 6.35 -5.63 -6.68
CA LYS A 38 7.27 -4.53 -7.00
C LYS A 38 7.46 -4.36 -8.51
N ASP A 39 7.65 -5.46 -9.23
CA ASP A 39 7.73 -5.44 -10.70
C ASP A 39 6.40 -4.93 -11.29
N GLY A 40 5.28 -5.39 -10.75
CA GLY A 40 3.94 -4.95 -11.15
C GLY A 40 3.65 -3.48 -10.86
N ILE A 41 4.21 -2.89 -9.79
CA ILE A 41 4.12 -1.45 -9.52
C ILE A 41 4.74 -0.65 -10.66
N ALA A 42 5.91 -1.07 -11.17
CA ALA A 42 6.55 -0.39 -12.28
C ALA A 42 5.69 -0.44 -13.55
N GLU A 43 5.10 -1.59 -13.86
CA GLU A 43 4.20 -1.72 -15.02
C GLU A 43 2.90 -0.92 -14.84
N ALA A 44 2.28 -0.99 -13.66
CA ALA A 44 1.06 -0.23 -13.35
C ALA A 44 1.29 1.29 -13.48
N THR A 45 2.47 1.77 -13.04
CA THR A 45 2.87 3.17 -13.14
C THR A 45 3.03 3.62 -14.60
N ARG A 46 3.53 2.74 -15.48
CA ARG A 46 3.70 3.08 -16.91
C ARG A 46 2.36 3.24 -17.63
N HIS A 47 1.35 2.45 -17.24
CA HIS A 47 0.03 2.51 -17.86
C HIS A 47 -0.71 3.80 -17.48
N GLY A 48 -0.90 4.74 -18.41
CA GLY A 48 -1.56 6.01 -18.11
C GLY A 48 -0.68 7.02 -17.36
N TYR A 49 0.65 6.86 -17.40
CA TYR A 49 1.63 7.66 -16.68
C TYR A 49 1.41 9.18 -16.76
N GLU A 50 1.26 9.74 -17.97
CA GLU A 50 1.05 11.19 -18.17
C GLU A 50 -0.26 11.73 -17.57
N VAL A 51 -1.19 10.84 -17.24
CA VAL A 51 -2.48 11.16 -16.63
C VAL A 51 -2.37 11.12 -15.11
N GLU A 52 -1.74 10.08 -14.59
CA GLU A 52 -1.67 9.82 -13.15
C GLU A 52 -0.56 10.58 -12.44
N PHE A 53 0.49 10.92 -13.18
CA PHE A 53 1.71 11.54 -12.65
C PHE A 53 2.10 12.76 -13.48
N PRO A 54 1.27 13.82 -13.55
CA PRO A 54 1.73 15.12 -14.06
C PRO A 54 2.87 15.67 -13.19
N HIS A 55 3.56 16.70 -13.71
CA HIS A 55 4.79 17.23 -13.12
C HIS A 55 4.68 17.57 -11.61
N ASP A 56 3.62 18.27 -11.22
CA ASP A 56 3.33 18.67 -9.85
C ASP A 56 3.17 17.46 -8.91
N ILE A 57 2.49 16.41 -9.39
CA ILE A 57 2.32 15.17 -8.63
C ILE A 57 3.65 14.43 -8.49
N ARG A 58 4.48 14.35 -9.55
CA ARG A 58 5.81 13.74 -9.47
C ARG A 58 6.69 14.45 -8.45
N GLN A 59 6.68 15.77 -8.46
CA GLN A 59 7.44 16.57 -7.49
C GLN A 59 6.98 16.31 -6.06
N ALA A 60 5.66 16.34 -5.81
CA ALA A 60 5.13 16.07 -4.47
C ALA A 60 5.56 14.69 -3.94
N ILE A 61 5.53 13.67 -4.80
CA ILE A 61 5.97 12.32 -4.43
C ILE A 61 7.48 12.28 -4.17
N LEU A 62 8.30 12.77 -5.09
CA LEU A 62 9.76 12.79 -4.94
C LEU A 62 10.18 13.51 -3.66
N VAL A 63 9.53 14.63 -3.36
CA VAL A 63 9.74 15.39 -2.14
C VAL A 63 9.40 14.57 -0.91
N SER A 64 8.24 13.91 -0.87
CA SER A 64 7.88 13.05 0.27
C SER A 64 8.86 11.89 0.48
N THR A 65 9.35 11.25 -0.60
CA THR A 65 10.25 10.10 -0.52
C THR A 65 11.68 10.47 -0.09
N GLN A 66 12.12 11.69 -0.39
CA GLN A 66 13.48 12.17 -0.09
C GLN A 66 13.54 12.97 1.23
N LEU A 67 12.45 13.64 1.63
CA LEU A 67 12.34 14.28 2.94
C LEU A 67 12.47 13.26 4.09
N ASP A 68 11.92 12.06 3.89
CA ASP A 68 12.00 10.98 4.87
C ASP A 68 13.42 10.40 5.05
N SER A 69 14.35 10.64 4.12
CA SER A 69 15.71 10.12 4.20
C SER A 69 16.79 11.11 4.62
N GLU A 70 16.69 12.40 4.24
CA GLU A 70 17.78 13.36 4.48
C GLU A 70 17.41 14.56 5.37
N GLY A 71 16.14 14.75 5.72
CA GLY A 71 15.71 15.90 6.54
C GLY A 71 16.06 17.27 5.95
N GLN A 72 16.38 17.34 4.65
CA GLN A 72 16.66 18.56 3.92
C GLN A 72 15.38 19.04 3.20
N ASP A 73 15.00 20.30 3.39
CA ASP A 73 14.00 20.93 2.54
C ASP A 73 14.46 20.89 1.08
N LEU A 74 13.74 20.13 0.25
CA LEU A 74 13.85 20.21 -1.21
C LEU A 74 13.33 21.57 -1.66
N THR A 75 14.22 22.55 -1.62
CA THR A 75 13.95 23.96 -1.88
C THR A 75 14.08 24.32 -3.36
N ILE A 76 14.43 23.39 -4.24
CA ILE A 76 14.59 23.65 -5.68
C ILE A 76 13.52 22.88 -6.45
N PRO A 77 12.50 23.57 -7.00
CA PRO A 77 11.57 22.95 -7.94
C PRO A 77 12.36 22.47 -9.17
N GLU A 78 12.41 21.17 -9.35
CA GLU A 78 12.93 20.55 -10.56
C GLU A 78 12.14 20.97 -11.80
N SER A 79 12.75 20.92 -12.97
CA SER A 79 12.00 21.05 -14.22
C SER A 79 11.08 19.84 -14.47
N ALA A 80 10.13 19.98 -15.40
CA ALA A 80 9.24 18.89 -15.80
C ALA A 80 9.99 17.64 -16.32
N LYS A 81 11.17 17.85 -16.93
CA LYS A 81 12.02 16.78 -17.47
C LYS A 81 12.84 16.09 -16.38
N GLU A 82 13.37 16.86 -15.43
CA GLU A 82 14.16 16.30 -14.30
C GLU A 82 13.27 15.44 -13.41
N SER A 83 12.12 15.98 -12.98
CA SER A 83 11.14 15.23 -12.17
C SER A 83 10.59 13.99 -12.88
N ASP A 84 10.48 14.00 -14.22
CA ASP A 84 10.12 12.79 -14.99
C ASP A 84 11.21 11.72 -14.91
N LEU A 85 12.48 12.10 -15.11
CA LEU A 85 13.61 11.17 -15.04
C LEU A 85 13.75 10.56 -13.65
N LEU A 86 13.72 11.40 -12.61
CA LEU A 86 13.89 10.98 -11.22
C LEU A 86 12.73 10.12 -10.74
N PHE A 87 11.49 10.46 -11.09
CA PHE A 87 10.34 9.64 -10.70
C PHE A 87 10.37 8.27 -11.39
N ARG A 88 10.76 8.20 -12.67
CA ARG A 88 10.93 6.92 -13.38
C ARG A 88 12.07 6.09 -12.80
N GLU A 89 13.15 6.73 -12.35
CA GLU A 89 14.26 6.09 -11.68
C GLU A 89 13.83 5.53 -10.32
N TYR A 90 13.17 6.33 -9.48
CA TYR A 90 12.59 5.91 -8.21
C TYR A 90 11.73 4.64 -8.36
N ILE A 91 10.78 4.64 -9.29
CA ILE A 91 9.89 3.49 -9.52
C ILE A 91 10.67 2.25 -10.00
N ARG A 92 11.72 2.46 -10.82
CA ARG A 92 12.60 1.37 -11.25
C ARG A 92 13.40 0.80 -10.09
N GLU A 93 13.92 1.66 -9.21
CA GLU A 93 14.67 1.23 -8.03
C GLU A 93 13.78 0.46 -7.04
N VAL A 94 12.54 0.91 -6.82
CA VAL A 94 11.53 0.15 -6.06
C VAL A 94 11.35 -1.25 -6.65
N ALA A 95 11.16 -1.36 -7.98
CA ALA A 95 11.03 -2.65 -8.66
C ALA A 95 12.26 -3.55 -8.47
N GLN A 96 13.46 -2.99 -8.62
CA GLN A 96 14.72 -3.74 -8.54
C GLN A 96 15.16 -4.03 -7.10
N SER A 97 14.54 -3.40 -6.11
CA SER A 97 14.91 -3.55 -4.71
C SER A 97 14.66 -4.97 -4.19
N PRO A 98 15.57 -5.54 -3.39
CA PRO A 98 15.48 -6.93 -2.96
C PRO A 98 14.26 -7.17 -2.07
N SER A 99 13.62 -8.33 -2.26
CA SER A 99 12.44 -8.76 -1.50
C SER A 99 12.76 -9.79 -0.42
N ALA A 100 14.01 -10.23 -0.30
CA ALA A 100 14.43 -11.25 0.67
C ALA A 100 14.39 -10.71 2.11
N VAL A 101 14.00 -11.54 3.07
CA VAL A 101 13.96 -11.18 4.50
C VAL A 101 15.36 -10.93 5.09
N SER A 102 16.41 -11.35 4.39
CA SER A 102 17.80 -11.11 4.76
C SER A 102 18.35 -9.78 4.22
N ALA A 103 17.63 -9.08 3.36
CA ALA A 103 18.05 -7.82 2.74
C ALA A 103 17.29 -6.64 3.33
N TYR A 104 18.00 -5.57 3.68
CA TYR A 104 17.41 -4.33 4.21
C TYR A 104 17.33 -3.28 3.12
N LEU A 105 16.18 -2.64 3.00
CA LEU A 105 15.97 -1.54 2.07
C LEU A 105 16.35 -0.21 2.70
N PRO A 106 16.99 0.70 1.93
CA PRO A 106 17.11 2.09 2.32
C PRO A 106 15.72 2.75 2.40
N ILE A 107 15.57 3.79 3.21
CA ILE A 107 14.27 4.38 3.60
C ILE A 107 13.49 4.90 2.37
N GLU A 108 14.22 5.45 1.40
CA GLU A 108 13.74 5.99 0.13
C GLU A 108 12.99 4.93 -0.69
N LEU A 109 13.27 3.64 -0.47
CA LEU A 109 12.65 2.52 -1.18
C LEU A 109 11.58 1.79 -0.34
N TRP A 110 11.27 2.30 0.84
CA TRP A 110 10.16 1.78 1.63
C TRP A 110 8.83 2.07 0.91
N GLY A 111 7.81 1.26 1.21
CA GLY A 111 6.49 1.46 0.62
C GLY A 111 5.84 2.76 1.11
N THR A 112 5.25 3.51 0.17
CA THR A 112 4.59 4.80 0.35
C THR A 112 3.12 4.72 -0.06
N GLU A 113 2.41 5.85 -0.06
CA GLU A 113 1.05 5.97 -0.57
C GLU A 113 0.99 5.66 -2.08
N VAL A 114 2.00 6.09 -2.86
CA VAL A 114 2.02 5.82 -4.30
C VAL A 114 2.15 4.33 -4.60
N THR A 115 2.95 3.59 -3.83
CA THR A 115 3.09 2.14 -4.05
C THR A 115 1.82 1.38 -3.65
N LEU A 116 1.09 1.80 -2.61
CA LEU A 116 -0.24 1.25 -2.29
C LEU A 116 -1.26 1.55 -3.39
N ARG A 117 -1.28 2.78 -3.90
CA ARG A 117 -2.15 3.16 -5.02
C ARG A 117 -1.88 2.31 -6.26
N MET A 118 -0.61 2.13 -6.61
CA MET A 118 -0.22 1.28 -7.75
C MET A 118 -0.51 -0.20 -7.53
N MET A 119 -0.38 -0.72 -6.30
CA MET A 119 -0.82 -2.08 -5.98
C MET A 119 -2.34 -2.23 -6.07
N ALA A 120 -3.13 -1.26 -5.61
CA ALA A 120 -4.59 -1.30 -5.75
C ALA A 120 -5.01 -1.32 -7.22
N LYS A 121 -4.40 -0.48 -8.05
CA LYS A 121 -4.56 -0.47 -9.51
C LYS A 121 -4.17 -1.79 -10.15
N LEU A 122 -2.97 -2.31 -9.83
CA LEU A 122 -2.46 -3.57 -10.37
C LEU A 122 -3.38 -4.76 -10.06
N LEU A 123 -3.82 -4.86 -8.81
CA LEU A 123 -4.60 -5.99 -8.31
C LEU A 123 -6.08 -5.86 -8.63
N GLN A 124 -6.54 -4.69 -9.09
CA GLN A 124 -7.96 -4.36 -9.22
C GLN A 124 -8.74 -4.71 -7.95
N GLN A 125 -8.12 -4.41 -6.80
CA GLN A 125 -8.61 -4.77 -5.47
C GLN A 125 -8.37 -3.61 -4.49
N ALA A 126 -9.39 -3.28 -3.70
CA ALA A 126 -9.28 -2.19 -2.73
C ALA A 126 -8.35 -2.56 -1.57
N ILE A 127 -7.55 -1.58 -1.15
CA ILE A 127 -6.63 -1.68 0.00
C ILE A 127 -7.09 -0.69 1.07
N PHE A 128 -7.47 -1.22 2.22
CA PHE A 128 -7.91 -0.47 3.38
C PHE A 128 -6.76 -0.38 4.39
N VAL A 129 -6.46 0.81 4.88
CA VAL A 129 -5.36 1.05 5.82
C VAL A 129 -5.88 1.74 7.07
N VAL A 130 -5.56 1.17 8.23
CA VAL A 130 -5.69 1.82 9.53
C VAL A 130 -4.36 2.50 9.84
N ILE A 131 -4.37 3.83 10.01
CA ILE A 131 -3.19 4.66 10.24
C ILE A 131 -3.15 5.01 11.73
N ALA A 132 -2.25 4.37 12.46
CA ALA A 132 -2.08 4.51 13.89
C ALA A 132 -0.57 4.59 14.25
N PRO A 133 0.15 5.63 13.80
CA PRO A 133 1.61 5.72 13.94
C PRO A 133 2.08 5.60 15.40
N TYR A 134 1.27 6.08 16.36
CA TYR A 134 1.55 6.02 17.80
C TYR A 134 0.69 4.97 18.53
N GLY A 135 0.18 3.98 17.80
CA GLY A 135 -0.64 2.88 18.32
C GLY A 135 -2.14 3.19 18.35
N LEU A 136 -2.94 2.13 18.45
CA LEU A 136 -4.41 2.17 18.31
C LEU A 136 -5.15 2.91 19.43
N GLN A 137 -4.49 3.21 20.54
CA GLN A 137 -5.07 3.94 21.68
C GLN A 137 -4.97 5.48 21.51
N THR A 138 -4.36 5.94 20.42
CA THR A 138 -4.18 7.36 20.12
C THR A 138 -5.12 7.79 18.98
N ASN A 139 -4.86 8.94 18.35
CA ASN A 139 -5.62 9.38 17.19
C ASN A 139 -5.35 8.45 16.01
N VAL A 140 -6.35 7.62 15.68
CA VAL A 140 -6.33 6.73 14.51
C VAL A 140 -7.02 7.42 13.35
N ASN A 141 -6.38 7.40 12.19
CA ASN A 141 -6.97 7.79 10.92
C ASN A 141 -7.04 6.59 10.00
N TYR A 142 -7.68 6.77 8.85
CA TYR A 142 -7.88 5.69 7.90
C TYR A 142 -7.64 6.17 6.48
N GLN A 143 -7.27 5.24 5.63
CA GLN A 143 -7.15 5.47 4.19
C GLN A 143 -7.73 4.29 3.42
N VAL A 144 -8.23 4.56 2.22
CA VAL A 144 -8.72 3.56 1.29
C VAL A 144 -8.13 3.84 -0.08
N TYR A 145 -7.46 2.87 -0.66
CA TYR A 145 -7.02 2.89 -2.06
C TYR A 145 -7.98 2.02 -2.85
N LYS A 146 -8.69 2.63 -3.80
CA LYS A 146 -9.74 1.96 -4.56
C LYS A 146 -9.39 1.95 -6.05
N PRO A 147 -9.46 0.79 -6.71
CA PRO A 147 -9.36 0.74 -8.16
C PRO A 147 -10.51 1.52 -8.80
N GLU A 148 -10.19 2.26 -9.85
CA GLU A 148 -11.15 3.07 -10.60
C GLU A 148 -10.82 2.98 -12.10
N ARG A 149 -11.77 3.38 -12.94
CA ARG A 149 -11.54 3.58 -14.37
C ARG A 149 -11.68 5.04 -14.72
N VAL A 150 -10.67 5.58 -15.39
CA VAL A 150 -10.66 6.97 -15.85
C VAL A 150 -10.80 6.98 -17.37
N THR A 151 -11.73 7.76 -17.89
CA THR A 151 -11.84 7.99 -19.34
C THR A 151 -11.05 9.24 -19.71
N LYS A 152 -10.05 9.11 -20.57
CA LYS A 152 -9.30 10.27 -21.09
C LYS A 152 -8.99 10.08 -22.57
N PHE A 153 -9.18 11.15 -23.35
CA PHE A 153 -9.03 11.15 -24.81
C PHE A 153 -9.82 10.03 -25.53
N GLY A 154 -10.97 9.62 -24.95
CA GLY A 154 -11.82 8.57 -25.51
C GLY A 154 -11.39 7.13 -25.18
N PHE A 155 -10.34 6.95 -24.37
CA PHE A 155 -9.90 5.63 -23.88
C PHE A 155 -10.20 5.47 -22.39
N GLU A 156 -10.63 4.28 -21.99
CA GLU A 156 -10.69 3.88 -20.58
C GLU A 156 -9.32 3.38 -20.13
N LEU A 157 -8.86 3.88 -19.00
CA LEU A 157 -7.61 3.51 -18.35
C LEU A 157 -7.91 3.02 -16.94
N ASP A 158 -7.29 1.90 -16.56
CA ASP A 158 -7.33 1.44 -15.18
C ASP A 158 -6.46 2.39 -14.32
N SER A 159 -7.01 2.80 -13.18
CA SER A 159 -6.38 3.69 -12.21
C SER A 159 -6.73 3.25 -10.77
N ALA A 160 -6.30 4.05 -9.80
CA ALA A 160 -6.78 3.96 -8.44
C ALA A 160 -6.85 5.36 -7.81
N GLU A 161 -7.83 5.58 -6.96
CA GLU A 161 -7.94 6.77 -6.11
C GLU A 161 -7.62 6.42 -4.66
N ASP A 162 -7.12 7.40 -3.90
CA ASP A 162 -6.95 7.29 -2.46
C ASP A 162 -7.89 8.25 -1.71
N TYR A 163 -8.48 7.75 -0.63
CA TYR A 163 -9.43 8.51 0.19
C TYR A 163 -8.97 8.52 1.64
N TYR A 164 -8.63 9.71 2.13
CA TYR A 164 -8.39 9.93 3.54
C TYR A 164 -9.70 10.00 4.32
N VAL A 165 -9.76 9.28 5.44
CA VAL A 165 -10.90 9.27 6.36
C VAL A 165 -10.39 9.56 7.77
N ALA A 166 -10.74 10.75 8.27
CA ALA A 166 -10.39 11.16 9.63
C ALA A 166 -11.04 10.23 10.68
N GLY A 167 -10.35 10.04 11.81
CA GLY A 167 -10.84 9.21 12.91
C GLY A 167 -12.23 9.58 13.42
N SER A 168 -12.56 10.87 13.40
CA SER A 168 -13.86 11.40 13.82
C SER A 168 -15.05 10.91 12.97
N VAL A 169 -14.80 10.41 11.76
CA VAL A 169 -15.82 9.90 10.84
C VAL A 169 -15.53 8.45 10.40
N SER A 170 -14.83 7.69 11.24
CA SER A 170 -14.41 6.29 11.03
C SER A 170 -15.53 5.36 10.58
N GLN A 171 -16.79 5.64 10.96
CA GLN A 171 -17.96 4.88 10.52
C GLN A 171 -18.10 4.83 8.99
N LYS A 172 -17.68 5.87 8.26
CA LYS A 172 -17.66 5.87 6.79
C LYS A 172 -16.70 4.83 6.24
N TRP A 173 -15.52 4.68 6.85
CA TRP A 173 -14.53 3.68 6.46
C TRP A 173 -15.05 2.26 6.72
N PHE A 174 -15.65 2.02 7.88
CA PHE A 174 -16.23 0.71 8.20
C PHE A 174 -17.38 0.34 7.26
N ALA A 175 -18.25 1.30 6.90
CA ALA A 175 -19.32 1.06 5.94
C ALA A 175 -18.77 0.67 4.55
N GLN A 176 -17.73 1.36 4.06
CA GLN A 176 -17.05 1.01 2.81
C GLN A 176 -16.40 -0.38 2.89
N LEU A 177 -15.75 -0.70 4.01
CA LEU A 177 -15.14 -2.01 4.22
C LEU A 177 -16.18 -3.13 4.21
N GLN A 178 -17.30 -2.95 4.92
CA GLN A 178 -18.41 -3.91 4.93
C GLN A 178 -18.98 -4.12 3.53
N GLN A 179 -19.15 -3.04 2.76
CA GLN A 179 -19.58 -3.13 1.37
C GLN A 179 -18.59 -3.93 0.51
N ALA A 180 -17.29 -3.65 0.65
CA ALA A 180 -16.23 -4.37 -0.07
C ALA A 180 -16.20 -5.86 0.28
N LEU A 181 -16.40 -6.22 1.55
CA LEU A 181 -16.45 -7.61 2.02
C LEU A 181 -17.63 -8.40 1.46
N ASN A 182 -18.72 -7.74 1.05
CA ASN A 182 -19.87 -8.41 0.45
C ASN A 182 -19.59 -8.90 -0.99
N TYR A 183 -18.56 -8.37 -1.65
CA TYR A 183 -18.13 -8.84 -2.97
C TYR A 183 -17.17 -10.02 -2.80
N GLN A 184 -17.69 -11.25 -2.99
CA GLN A 184 -16.99 -12.49 -2.63
C GLN A 184 -15.80 -12.85 -3.54
N THR A 185 -15.69 -12.25 -4.73
CA THR A 185 -14.70 -12.67 -5.72
C THR A 185 -13.29 -12.12 -5.46
N ASN A 186 -13.16 -10.99 -4.77
CA ASN A 186 -11.88 -10.37 -4.38
C ASN A 186 -12.03 -9.64 -3.02
N PRO A 187 -11.83 -10.33 -1.88
CA PRO A 187 -12.00 -9.70 -0.57
C PRO A 187 -11.00 -8.55 -0.37
N PRO A 188 -11.36 -7.41 0.22
CA PRO A 188 -10.44 -6.29 0.38
C PRO A 188 -9.16 -6.65 1.16
N ILE A 189 -8.05 -6.02 0.80
CA ILE A 189 -6.80 -6.10 1.56
C ILE A 189 -6.88 -5.10 2.71
N ILE A 190 -6.48 -5.52 3.91
CA ILE A 190 -6.65 -4.71 5.12
C ILE A 190 -5.33 -4.66 5.87
N LEU A 191 -4.79 -3.47 6.02
CA LEU A 191 -3.48 -3.20 6.59
C LEU A 191 -3.61 -2.33 7.84
N LEU A 192 -2.65 -2.47 8.74
CA LEU A 192 -2.40 -1.59 9.87
C LEU A 192 -1.02 -0.97 9.68
N PHE A 193 -0.95 0.37 9.68
CA PHE A 193 0.30 1.11 9.81
C PHE A 193 0.44 1.60 11.25
N SER A 194 1.44 1.08 11.96
CA SER A 194 1.71 1.44 13.36
C SER A 194 3.20 1.36 13.64
N ASN A 195 3.75 2.29 14.43
CA ASN A 195 5.18 2.36 14.75
C ASN A 195 6.07 2.28 13.50
N PHE A 196 5.72 3.04 12.46
CA PHE A 196 6.41 3.04 11.15
C PHE A 196 6.51 1.65 10.49
N HIS A 197 5.55 0.77 10.77
CA HIS A 197 5.53 -0.59 10.25
C HIS A 197 4.13 -0.95 9.76
N TYR A 198 4.06 -1.49 8.54
CA TYR A 198 2.83 -2.08 8.02
C TYR A 198 2.64 -3.49 8.54
N SER A 199 1.40 -3.91 8.71
CA SER A 199 1.02 -5.27 9.09
C SER A 199 -0.30 -5.66 8.45
N ARG A 200 -0.43 -6.92 8.04
CA ARG A 200 -1.71 -7.46 7.60
C ARG A 200 -2.68 -7.58 8.77
N VAL A 201 -3.92 -7.17 8.57
CA VAL A 201 -5.03 -7.41 9.50
C VAL A 201 -5.85 -8.62 9.03
N ARG A 202 -6.21 -9.49 9.98
CA ARG A 202 -7.19 -10.56 9.76
C ARG A 202 -8.29 -10.42 10.80
N PHE A 203 -9.54 -10.42 10.34
CA PHE A 203 -10.68 -10.56 11.24
C PHE A 203 -10.83 -12.04 11.61
N VAL A 204 -10.83 -12.31 12.91
CA VAL A 204 -11.16 -13.63 13.45
C VAL A 204 -12.58 -13.59 13.97
N GLN A 205 -13.35 -14.66 13.76
CA GLN A 205 -14.65 -14.77 14.41
C GLN A 205 -14.43 -14.75 15.93
N SER A 206 -15.18 -13.89 16.63
CA SER A 206 -15.21 -13.98 18.09
C SER A 206 -15.71 -15.38 18.48
N PRO A 207 -15.09 -16.03 19.49
CA PRO A 207 -15.65 -17.24 20.06
C PRO A 207 -17.10 -16.94 20.44
N ARG A 208 -18.06 -17.74 19.95
CA ARG A 208 -19.43 -17.67 20.46
C ARG A 208 -19.34 -17.85 21.97
N SER A 209 -19.88 -16.91 22.74
CA SER A 209 -20.05 -17.07 24.16
C SER A 209 -20.92 -18.32 24.37
N THR A 210 -20.31 -19.42 24.76
CA THR A 210 -21.05 -20.58 25.25
C THR A 210 -21.65 -20.14 26.58
N THR A 211 -22.90 -19.69 26.55
CA THR A 211 -23.70 -19.51 27.75
C THR A 211 -23.77 -20.89 28.42
N PRO A 212 -23.34 -21.06 29.68
CA PRO A 212 -23.44 -22.35 30.34
C PRO A 212 -24.92 -22.65 30.53
N THR A 213 -25.41 -23.73 29.93
CA THR A 213 -26.69 -24.33 30.27
C THR A 213 -26.59 -24.79 31.72
N GLN A 214 -27.29 -24.11 32.63
CA GLN A 214 -27.48 -24.61 33.99
C GLN A 214 -28.36 -25.86 33.91
N HIS A 215 -27.85 -26.98 34.42
CA HIS A 215 -28.60 -28.20 34.72
C HIS A 215 -29.14 -28.13 36.14
#